data_AF-A0A1H0RRB6-F1
#
_entry.id   AF-A0A1H0RRB6-F1
#
_cell.length_a   1.000
_cell.length_b   1.000
_cell.length_c   1.000
_cell.angle_alpha   90.00
_cell.angle_beta   90.00
_cell.angle_gamma   90.00
#
_symmetry.space_group_name_H-M   'P 1'
#
loop_
_entity.id
_entity.type
_entity.pdbx_description
1 polymer ?
#
loop_
_entity_poly.entity_id
_entity_poly.type
_entity_poly.pdbx_seq_one_letter_code
_entity_poly.pdbx_strand_id
1 'polypeptide(L)'
;MDTMNLWHITGWEFAALAFAALLVGFSKTAVSGANTVSLAIFAAVLPARASTGVLLPILIAGDVLAVLTYRRHAHWPTLWRLFPAVAAGVVFGTLFLVWADDGIVRTSIGAILLLMAAVTVWRRRTAEKEDAPDSVTTRAGRVKARSYGVLGGFTTMVANAGGPVMSMYLLSAGFRKLGFLGTSAFFFLIVNVSKVPFSAGLGLIDGPSLLLDAALVIFVVPGALIGRWAVDRINQRLFEQLVIAATVVGGLQLLLR
;
A
#
# COMPACT_ATOMS: atom_id res chain seq x y z
N MET A 1 -16.32 -24.18 -9.59
CA MET A 1 -17.26 -23.16 -9.09
C MET A 1 -16.68 -21.82 -9.49
N ASP A 2 -17.31 -21.13 -10.44
CA ASP A 2 -16.81 -19.84 -10.94
C ASP A 2 -16.81 -18.81 -9.81
N THR A 3 -15.62 -18.30 -9.48
CA THR A 3 -15.43 -17.27 -8.43
C THR A 3 -16.29 -16.03 -8.67
N MET A 4 -16.63 -15.75 -9.93
CA MET A 4 -17.53 -14.68 -10.37
C MET A 4 -18.94 -14.79 -9.76
N ASN A 5 -19.46 -16.01 -9.61
CA ASN A 5 -20.80 -16.24 -9.04
C ASN A 5 -20.85 -16.10 -7.53
N LEU A 6 -19.72 -16.24 -6.82
CA LEU A 6 -19.66 -16.17 -5.36
C LEU A 6 -19.68 -14.74 -4.81
N TRP A 7 -19.27 -13.76 -5.62
CA TRP A 7 -19.25 -12.33 -5.26
C TRP A 7 -20.19 -11.47 -6.12
N HIS A 8 -20.98 -12.08 -7.02
CA HIS A 8 -21.79 -11.35 -8.01
C HIS A 8 -20.99 -10.33 -8.84
N ILE A 9 -19.74 -10.67 -9.16
CA ILE A 9 -18.82 -9.78 -9.90
C ILE A 9 -18.94 -10.08 -11.39
N THR A 10 -19.16 -9.05 -12.19
CA THR A 10 -19.18 -9.12 -13.65
C THR A 10 -17.79 -9.41 -14.22
N GLY A 11 -17.71 -9.93 -15.46
CA GLY A 11 -16.41 -10.20 -16.10
C GLY A 11 -15.50 -8.96 -16.21
N TRP A 12 -16.09 -7.77 -16.38
CA TRP A 12 -15.35 -6.51 -16.41
C TRP A 12 -14.77 -6.13 -15.04
N GLU A 13 -15.54 -6.30 -13.98
CA GLU A 13 -15.07 -6.03 -12.62
C GLU A 13 -13.96 -7.01 -12.20
N PHE A 14 -14.08 -8.29 -12.57
CA PHE A 14 -12.99 -9.25 -12.36
C PHE A 14 -11.72 -8.84 -13.14
N ALA A 15 -11.87 -8.41 -14.39
CA ALA A 15 -10.74 -7.92 -15.18
C ALA A 15 -10.09 -6.68 -14.54
N ALA A 16 -10.89 -5.77 -13.97
CA ALA A 16 -10.39 -4.61 -13.23
C ALA A 16 -9.61 -5.03 -11.97
N LEU A 17 -10.13 -6.00 -11.19
CA LEU A 17 -9.43 -6.54 -10.02
C LEU A 17 -8.15 -7.29 -10.40
N ALA A 18 -8.16 -8.05 -11.50
CA ALA A 18 -6.98 -8.73 -12.02
C ALA A 18 -5.90 -7.73 -12.47
N PHE A 19 -6.30 -6.65 -13.15
CA PHE A 19 -5.41 -5.56 -13.50
C PHE A 19 -4.85 -4.86 -12.24
N ALA A 20 -5.68 -4.64 -11.22
CA ALA A 20 -5.21 -4.11 -9.95
C ALA A 20 -4.23 -5.06 -9.24
N ALA A 21 -4.45 -6.38 -9.25
CA ALA A 21 -3.49 -7.35 -8.72
C ALA A 21 -2.16 -7.35 -9.51
N LEU A 22 -2.22 -7.15 -10.83
CA LEU A 22 -1.02 -6.94 -11.66
C LEU A 22 -0.28 -5.67 -11.23
N LEU A 23 -1.00 -4.56 -11.00
CA LEU A 23 -0.42 -3.31 -10.50
C LEU A 23 0.21 -3.46 -9.11
N VAL A 24 -0.36 -4.28 -8.22
CA VAL A 24 0.26 -4.64 -6.93
C VAL A 24 1.64 -5.27 -7.17
N GLY A 25 1.72 -6.29 -8.03
CA GLY A 25 2.98 -6.94 -8.40
C GLY A 25 3.99 -5.96 -9.01
N PHE A 26 3.54 -5.16 -9.97
CA PHE A 26 4.35 -4.12 -10.61
C PHE A 26 4.91 -3.12 -9.60
N SER A 27 4.09 -2.72 -8.61
CA SER A 27 4.49 -1.78 -7.57
C SER A 27 5.61 -2.30 -6.67
N LYS A 28 5.80 -3.62 -6.57
CA LYS A 28 6.83 -4.25 -5.73
C LYS A 28 8.20 -4.29 -6.40
N THR A 29 8.28 -4.19 -7.72
CA THR A 29 9.53 -4.32 -8.49
C THR A 29 9.93 -3.08 -9.28
N ALA A 30 9.01 -2.13 -9.50
CA ALA A 30 9.27 -0.87 -10.20
C ALA A 30 9.07 0.36 -9.31
N VAL A 31 7.88 0.95 -9.37
CA VAL A 31 7.54 2.24 -8.76
C VAL A 31 6.44 2.03 -7.73
N SER A 32 6.70 2.42 -6.47
CA SER A 32 5.81 2.19 -5.33
C SER A 32 4.43 2.85 -5.44
N GLY A 33 4.26 3.79 -6.38
CA GLY A 33 3.00 4.52 -6.59
C GLY A 33 1.91 3.68 -7.26
N ALA A 34 2.24 2.65 -8.04
CA ALA A 34 1.22 1.87 -8.77
C ALA A 34 0.20 1.20 -7.83
N ASN A 35 0.60 0.90 -6.60
CA ASN A 35 -0.28 0.31 -5.60
C ASN A 35 -1.49 1.21 -5.30
N THR A 36 -1.37 2.54 -5.25
CA THR A 36 -2.49 3.43 -4.89
C THR A 36 -3.63 3.36 -5.91
N VAL A 37 -3.33 3.07 -7.17
CA VAL A 37 -4.34 2.82 -8.20
C VAL A 37 -5.04 1.48 -7.95
N SER A 38 -4.29 0.46 -7.51
CA SER A 38 -4.84 -0.84 -7.14
C SER A 38 -5.86 -0.72 -6.00
N LEU A 39 -5.50 0.05 -4.96
CA LEU A 39 -6.37 0.37 -3.83
C LEU A 39 -7.69 1.02 -4.30
N ALA A 40 -7.59 2.02 -5.17
CA ALA A 40 -8.77 2.72 -5.69
C ALA A 40 -9.69 1.80 -6.50
N ILE A 41 -9.12 0.93 -7.35
CA ILE A 41 -9.90 -0.03 -8.13
C ILE A 41 -10.63 -1.02 -7.22
N PHE A 42 -9.92 -1.59 -6.23
CA PHE A 42 -10.54 -2.53 -5.28
C PHE A 42 -11.69 -1.88 -4.50
N ALA A 43 -11.51 -0.66 -4.00
CA ALA A 43 -12.56 0.07 -3.27
C ALA A 43 -13.70 0.57 -4.17
N ALA A 44 -13.50 0.65 -5.49
CA ALA A 44 -14.53 1.04 -6.45
C ALA A 44 -15.38 -0.13 -6.94
N VAL A 45 -14.82 -1.35 -6.92
CA VAL A 45 -15.47 -2.59 -7.37
C VAL A 45 -16.12 -3.35 -6.21
N LEU A 46 -15.44 -3.43 -5.07
CA LEU A 46 -15.91 -4.13 -3.88
C LEU A 46 -16.42 -3.13 -2.85
N PRO A 47 -17.26 -3.54 -1.88
CA PRO A 47 -17.52 -2.73 -0.69
C PRO A 47 -16.20 -2.25 -0.09
N ALA A 48 -16.07 -0.94 0.11
CA ALA A 48 -14.83 -0.30 0.52
C ALA A 48 -14.24 -0.97 1.77
N ARG A 49 -15.09 -1.31 2.75
CA ARG A 49 -14.67 -2.02 3.96
C ARG A 49 -14.10 -3.41 3.64
N ALA A 50 -14.78 -4.22 2.86
CA ALA A 50 -14.32 -5.56 2.46
C ALA A 50 -13.05 -5.50 1.61
N SER A 51 -12.93 -4.51 0.73
CA SER A 51 -11.78 -4.32 -0.17
C SER A 51 -10.44 -4.25 0.59
N THR A 52 -10.46 -3.72 1.83
CA THR A 52 -9.26 -3.62 2.68
C THR A 52 -8.73 -4.99 3.11
N GLY A 53 -9.61 -5.96 3.32
CA GLY A 53 -9.28 -7.33 3.70
C GLY A 53 -8.92 -8.19 2.49
N VAL A 54 -9.71 -8.13 1.41
CA VAL A 54 -9.47 -8.86 0.15
C VAL A 54 -8.10 -8.48 -0.45
N LEU A 55 -7.74 -7.20 -0.43
CA LEU A 55 -6.45 -6.77 -0.98
C LEU A 55 -5.26 -7.28 -0.15
N LEU A 56 -5.45 -7.66 1.12
CA LEU A 56 -4.37 -7.98 2.04
C LEU A 56 -3.58 -9.24 1.64
N PRO A 57 -4.19 -10.41 1.33
CA PRO A 57 -3.45 -11.58 0.83
C PRO A 57 -2.68 -11.31 -0.46
N ILE A 58 -3.25 -10.52 -1.37
CA ILE A 58 -2.61 -10.13 -2.64
C ILE A 58 -1.37 -9.27 -2.37
N LEU A 59 -1.46 -8.32 -1.43
CA LEU A 59 -0.33 -7.51 -0.98
C LEU A 59 0.77 -8.37 -0.35
N ILE A 60 0.40 -9.33 0.51
CA ILE A 60 1.34 -10.26 1.15
C ILE A 60 2.07 -11.09 0.08
N ALA A 61 1.36 -11.59 -0.94
CA ALA A 61 2.00 -12.32 -2.03
C ALA A 61 3.03 -11.45 -2.77
N GLY A 62 2.68 -10.18 -3.06
CA GLY A 62 3.62 -9.22 -3.63
C GLY A 62 4.81 -8.91 -2.71
N ASP A 63 4.57 -8.81 -1.40
CA ASP A 63 5.61 -8.58 -0.39
C ASP A 63 6.59 -9.74 -0.29
N VAL A 64 6.11 -10.98 -0.37
CA VAL A 64 6.96 -12.18 -0.42
C VAL A 64 7.90 -12.11 -1.62
N LEU A 65 7.39 -11.78 -2.82
CA LEU A 65 8.23 -11.61 -4.02
C LEU A 65 9.27 -10.50 -3.85
N ALA A 66 8.88 -9.36 -3.27
CA ALA A 66 9.79 -8.27 -2.97
C ALA A 66 10.90 -8.69 -1.98
N VAL A 67 10.54 -9.39 -0.90
CA VAL A 67 11.50 -9.89 0.09
C VAL A 67 12.45 -10.90 -0.54
N LEU A 68 11.96 -11.85 -1.33
CA LEU A 68 12.80 -12.82 -2.03
C LEU A 68 13.84 -12.13 -2.92
N THR A 69 13.46 -11.00 -3.54
CA THR A 69 14.33 -10.23 -4.44
C THR A 69 15.33 -9.35 -3.69
N TYR A 70 14.90 -8.66 -2.61
CA TYR A 70 15.67 -7.57 -2.00
C TYR A 70 16.13 -7.82 -0.55
N ARG A 71 15.86 -9.00 0.02
CA ARG A 71 16.12 -9.34 1.44
C ARG A 71 17.51 -8.98 1.95
N ARG A 72 18.55 -9.08 1.12
CA ARG A 72 19.96 -8.83 1.51
C ARG A 72 20.26 -7.38 1.88
N HIS A 73 19.42 -6.43 1.49
CA HIS A 73 19.66 -4.99 1.66
C HIS A 73 18.84 -4.38 2.82
N ALA A 74 18.13 -5.20 3.59
CA ALA A 74 17.23 -4.73 4.64
C ALA A 74 17.99 -4.19 5.87
N HIS A 75 17.54 -3.05 6.39
CA HIS A 75 18.12 -2.45 7.59
C HIS A 75 17.23 -2.67 8.82
N TRP A 76 17.46 -3.79 9.50
CA TRP A 76 16.68 -4.23 10.66
C TRP A 76 16.59 -3.22 11.81
N PRO A 77 17.65 -2.47 12.20
CA PRO A 77 17.54 -1.51 13.30
C PRO A 77 16.48 -0.44 13.07
N THR A 78 16.22 -0.07 11.81
CA THR A 78 15.18 0.89 11.46
C THR A 78 13.79 0.27 11.63
N LEU A 79 13.61 -0.99 11.22
CA LEU A 79 12.35 -1.72 11.36
C LEU A 79 11.94 -1.86 12.83
N TRP A 80 12.87 -2.31 13.69
CA TRP A 80 12.60 -2.48 15.13
C TRP A 80 12.21 -1.18 15.83
N ARG A 81 12.71 -0.03 15.35
CA ARG A 81 12.32 1.29 15.88
C ARG A 81 10.95 1.75 15.40
N LEU A 82 10.54 1.34 14.21
CA LEU A 82 9.25 1.71 13.61
C LEU A 82 8.10 0.85 14.12
N PHE A 83 8.31 -0.46 14.25
CA PHE A 83 7.22 -1.39 14.53
C PHE A 83 6.36 -1.07 15.75
N PRO A 84 6.90 -0.57 16.89
CA PRO A 84 6.04 -0.18 18.01
C PRO A 84 5.05 0.94 17.65
N ALA A 85 5.50 1.95 16.89
CA ALA A 85 4.65 3.05 16.45
C ALA A 85 3.66 2.60 15.37
N VAL A 86 4.09 1.73 14.45
CA VAL A 86 3.23 1.15 13.42
C VAL A 86 2.16 0.26 14.03
N ALA A 87 2.51 -0.58 14.99
CA ALA A 87 1.57 -1.42 15.71
C ALA A 87 0.50 -0.57 16.40
N ALA A 88 0.88 0.54 17.05
CA ALA A 88 -0.10 1.48 17.60
C ALA A 88 -1.02 2.05 16.50
N GLY A 89 -0.47 2.45 15.35
CA GLY A 89 -1.28 2.89 14.21
C GLY A 89 -2.23 1.82 13.67
N VAL A 90 -1.77 0.57 13.56
CA VAL A 90 -2.58 -0.58 13.11
C VAL A 90 -3.70 -0.86 14.12
N VAL A 91 -3.43 -0.80 15.42
CA VAL A 91 -4.45 -0.94 16.46
C VAL A 91 -5.47 0.18 16.35
N PHE A 92 -5.05 1.44 16.21
CA PHE A 92 -5.99 2.55 16.00
C PHE A 92 -6.83 2.40 14.72
N GLY A 93 -6.22 1.96 13.62
CA GLY A 93 -6.95 1.68 12.39
C GLY A 93 -7.91 0.50 12.53
N THR A 94 -7.55 -0.52 13.31
CA THR A 94 -8.42 -1.66 13.61
C THR A 94 -9.62 -1.19 14.44
N LEU A 95 -9.39 -0.41 15.50
CA LEU A 95 -10.45 0.17 16.31
C LEU A 95 -11.37 1.03 15.46
N PHE A 96 -10.82 1.86 14.56
CA PHE A 96 -11.61 2.62 13.61
C PHE A 96 -12.51 1.71 12.75
N LEU A 97 -11.98 0.61 12.20
CA LEU A 97 -12.73 -0.34 11.38
C LEU A 97 -13.80 -1.13 12.15
N VAL A 98 -13.70 -1.25 13.48
CA VAL A 98 -14.78 -1.86 14.29
C VAL A 98 -16.07 -1.05 14.14
N TRP A 99 -15.96 0.29 14.22
CA TRP A 99 -17.12 1.20 14.26
C TRP A 99 -17.47 1.80 12.89
N ALA A 100 -16.51 1.89 11.97
CA ALA A 100 -16.70 2.50 10.66
C ALA A 100 -17.51 1.59 9.73
N ASP A 101 -18.65 2.09 9.25
CA ASP A 101 -19.39 1.43 8.18
C ASP A 101 -18.70 1.57 6.81
N ASP A 102 -19.28 0.98 5.77
CA ASP A 102 -18.70 1.02 4.42
C ASP A 102 -18.53 2.46 3.90
N GLY A 103 -19.48 3.35 4.19
CA GLY A 103 -19.44 4.75 3.77
C GLY A 103 -18.27 5.50 4.41
N ILE A 104 -18.13 5.40 5.74
CA ILE A 104 -17.03 6.02 6.49
C ILE A 104 -15.66 5.49 6.00
N VAL A 105 -15.54 4.18 5.78
CA VAL A 105 -14.30 3.58 5.25
C VAL A 105 -14.02 4.10 3.84
N ARG A 106 -15.02 4.13 2.96
CA ARG A 106 -14.89 4.65 1.58
C ARG A 106 -14.41 6.09 1.55
N THR A 107 -15.06 6.97 2.32
CA THR A 107 -14.66 8.38 2.44
C THR A 107 -13.24 8.50 2.97
N SER A 108 -12.88 7.68 3.97
CA SER A 108 -11.54 7.67 4.55
C SER A 108 -10.47 7.21 3.56
N ILE A 109 -10.72 6.16 2.78
CA ILE A 109 -9.82 5.72 1.71
C ILE A 109 -9.65 6.85 0.69
N GLY A 110 -10.75 7.46 0.23
CA GLY A 110 -10.70 8.59 -0.72
C GLY A 110 -9.87 9.76 -0.20
N ALA A 111 -10.12 10.18 1.05
CA ALA A 111 -9.36 11.24 1.70
C ALA A 111 -7.87 10.91 1.85
N ILE A 112 -7.55 9.68 2.25
CA ILE A 112 -6.16 9.21 2.37
C ILE A 112 -5.47 9.24 1.00
N LEU A 113 -6.11 8.71 -0.05
CA LEU A 113 -5.55 8.71 -1.40
C LEU A 113 -5.26 10.13 -1.91
N LEU A 114 -6.20 11.07 -1.70
CA LEU A 114 -6.00 12.48 -2.08
C LEU A 114 -4.91 13.15 -1.27
N LEU A 115 -4.87 12.91 0.05
CA LEU A 115 -3.79 13.40 0.90
C LEU A 115 -2.43 12.89 0.40
N MET A 116 -2.32 11.59 0.10
CA MET A 116 -1.07 11.01 -0.40
C MET A 116 -0.68 11.58 -1.77
N ALA A 117 -1.65 11.82 -2.66
CA ALA A 117 -1.40 12.45 -3.95
C ALA A 117 -0.91 13.91 -3.76
N ALA A 118 -1.57 14.69 -2.91
CA ALA A 118 -1.20 16.06 -2.60
C ALA A 118 0.21 16.15 -2.01
N VAL A 119 0.52 15.27 -1.04
CA VAL A 119 1.85 15.18 -0.42
C VAL A 119 2.92 14.81 -1.47
N THR A 120 2.61 13.89 -2.38
CA THR A 120 3.53 13.49 -3.46
C THR A 120 3.83 14.67 -4.40
N VAL A 121 2.80 15.44 -4.78
CA VAL A 121 2.96 16.64 -5.63
C VAL A 121 3.75 17.73 -4.91
N TRP A 122 3.43 17.99 -3.63
CA TRP A 122 4.13 18.99 -2.84
C TRP A 122 5.62 18.65 -2.73
N ARG A 123 5.97 17.41 -2.38
CA ARG A 123 7.38 17.00 -2.29
C ARG A 123 8.13 17.21 -3.60
N ARG A 124 7.53 16.90 -4.76
CA ARG A 124 8.15 17.16 -6.06
C ARG A 124 8.46 18.64 -6.29
N ARG A 125 7.60 19.55 -5.84
CA ARG A 125 7.83 21.00 -5.93
C ARG A 125 8.87 21.53 -4.95
N THR A 126 9.11 20.81 -3.85
CA THR A 126 10.02 21.22 -2.77
C THR A 126 11.34 20.46 -2.80
N ALA A 127 11.49 19.46 -3.69
CA ALA A 127 12.67 18.62 -3.83
C ALA A 127 13.95 19.39 -4.25
N GLU A 128 13.82 20.68 -4.60
CA GLU A 128 14.96 21.59 -4.80
C GLU A 128 15.44 22.28 -3.50
N LYS A 129 14.80 22.03 -2.35
CA LYS A 129 15.06 22.74 -1.08
C LYS A 129 15.27 21.85 0.16
N GLU A 130 15.41 20.53 0.04
CA GLU A 130 15.61 19.70 1.25
C GLU A 130 17.08 19.67 1.70
N ASP A 131 17.28 20.19 2.91
CA ASP A 131 18.48 20.17 3.74
C ASP A 131 19.02 18.75 4.00
N ALA A 132 20.29 18.70 4.40
CA ALA A 132 21.06 17.49 4.66
C ALA A 132 20.31 16.40 5.47
N PRO A 133 20.57 15.11 5.21
CA PRO A 133 19.89 14.01 5.90
C PRO A 133 20.13 14.07 7.41
N ASP A 134 19.07 14.38 8.18
CA ASP A 134 19.08 14.30 9.63
C ASP A 134 19.32 12.84 10.04
N SER A 135 20.47 12.58 10.67
CA SER A 135 20.78 11.26 11.18
C SER A 135 19.65 10.74 12.11
N VAL A 136 19.20 9.51 11.82
CA VAL A 136 18.11 8.79 12.53
C VAL A 136 18.43 8.56 14.02
N THR A 137 19.65 8.86 14.45
CA THR A 137 20.14 8.76 15.83
C THR A 137 19.76 9.96 16.70
N THR A 138 19.36 11.08 16.10
CA THR A 138 18.95 12.29 16.83
C THR A 138 17.58 12.14 17.50
N ARG A 139 17.31 12.97 18.51
CA ARG A 139 15.99 13.07 19.16
C ARG A 139 14.90 13.41 18.14
N ALA A 140 15.21 14.25 17.16
CA ALA A 140 14.34 14.60 16.04
C ALA A 140 13.99 13.39 15.16
N GLY A 141 14.98 12.53 14.85
CA GLY A 141 14.76 11.29 14.10
C GLY A 141 13.81 10.30 14.79
N ARG A 142 13.83 10.23 16.13
CA ARG A 142 12.89 9.39 16.90
C ARG A 142 11.46 9.92 16.90
N VAL A 143 11.28 11.23 16.96
CA VAL A 143 9.94 11.86 16.87
C VAL A 143 9.35 11.65 15.47
N LYS A 144 10.14 11.88 14.43
CA LYS A 144 9.75 11.58 13.03
C LYS A 144 9.33 10.10 12.90
N ALA A 145 10.14 9.15 13.38
CA ALA A 145 9.81 7.71 13.30
C ALA A 145 8.49 7.35 13.98
N ARG A 146 8.16 7.98 15.12
CA ARG A 146 6.88 7.76 15.81
C ARG A 146 5.70 8.28 15.01
N SER A 147 5.77 9.52 14.53
CA SER A 147 4.67 10.13 13.76
C SER A 147 4.43 9.39 12.44
N TYR A 148 5.50 9.11 11.68
CA TYR A 148 5.40 8.33 10.44
C TYR A 148 4.96 6.89 10.70
N GLY A 149 5.39 6.29 11.81
CA GLY A 149 4.99 4.94 12.20
C GLY A 149 3.49 4.86 12.49
N VAL A 150 2.96 5.72 13.36
CA VAL A 150 1.52 5.74 13.69
C VAL A 150 0.69 6.06 12.46
N LEU A 151 1.06 7.09 11.70
CA LEU A 151 0.33 7.46 10.48
C LEU A 151 0.37 6.32 9.46
N GLY A 152 1.54 5.70 9.25
CA GLY A 152 1.72 4.60 8.31
C GLY A 152 0.96 3.34 8.73
N GLY A 153 0.91 3.05 10.03
CA GLY A 153 0.12 1.97 10.61
C GLY A 153 -1.39 2.17 10.46
N PHE A 154 -1.86 3.40 10.69
CA PHE A 154 -3.26 3.74 10.51
C PHE A 154 -3.68 3.66 9.04
N THR A 155 -2.95 4.33 8.14
CA THR A 155 -3.30 4.37 6.71
C THR A 155 -3.15 3.01 6.04
N THR A 156 -2.20 2.18 6.47
CA THR A 156 -2.12 0.80 5.97
C THR A 156 -3.28 -0.05 6.47
N MET A 157 -3.73 0.10 7.71
CA MET A 157 -4.85 -0.70 8.21
C MET A 157 -6.17 -0.30 7.55
N VAL A 158 -6.46 1.01 7.47
CA VAL A 158 -7.75 1.52 6.96
C VAL A 158 -7.84 1.47 5.43
N ALA A 159 -6.74 1.69 4.73
CA ALA A 159 -6.76 1.88 3.27
C ALA A 159 -5.71 1.05 2.53
N ASN A 160 -4.90 0.24 3.19
CA ASN A 160 -3.69 -0.37 2.60
C ASN A 160 -2.71 0.67 2.00
N ALA A 161 -2.80 1.93 2.44
CA ALA A 161 -2.09 3.08 1.90
C ALA A 161 -0.86 3.50 2.72
N GLY A 162 -0.25 2.57 3.47
CA GLY A 162 0.98 2.84 4.23
C GLY A 162 2.20 3.12 3.35
N GLY A 163 2.13 2.72 2.07
CA GLY A 163 3.14 2.91 1.03
C GLY A 163 3.84 4.26 1.08
N PRO A 164 3.15 5.36 0.75
CA PRO A 164 3.85 6.62 0.57
C PRO A 164 4.25 7.29 1.89
N VAL A 165 3.57 7.01 3.01
CA VAL A 165 4.01 7.45 4.35
C VAL A 165 5.36 6.81 4.70
N MET A 166 5.48 5.50 4.48
CA MET A 166 6.71 4.78 4.76
C MET A 166 7.83 5.18 3.77
N SER A 167 7.49 5.41 2.51
CA SER A 167 8.43 5.92 1.52
C SER A 167 9.03 7.27 1.95
N MET A 168 8.20 8.19 2.47
CA MET A 168 8.67 9.47 3.00
C MET A 168 9.64 9.27 4.16
N TYR A 169 9.29 8.42 5.13
CA TYR A 169 10.15 8.16 6.27
C TYR A 169 11.52 7.62 5.82
N LEU A 170 11.56 6.58 4.99
CA LEU A 170 12.82 5.99 4.55
C LEU A 170 13.67 6.93 3.69
N LEU A 171 13.04 7.75 2.85
CA LEU A 171 13.75 8.78 2.09
C LEU A 171 14.34 9.84 3.03
N SER A 172 13.55 10.32 4.00
CA SER A 172 14.04 11.28 5.01
C SER A 172 15.15 10.69 5.90
N ALA A 173 15.18 9.38 6.06
CA ALA A 173 16.22 8.64 6.78
C ALA A 173 17.47 8.35 5.93
N GLY A 174 17.54 8.83 4.68
CA GLY A 174 18.72 8.74 3.83
C GLY A 174 18.95 7.39 3.17
N PHE A 175 17.92 6.54 3.06
CA PHE A 175 18.06 5.23 2.43
C PHE A 175 18.33 5.32 0.93
N ARG A 176 19.41 4.68 0.48
CA ARG A 176 19.69 4.44 -0.94
C ARG A 176 18.70 3.43 -1.54
N LYS A 177 18.49 3.45 -2.87
CA LYS A 177 17.50 2.64 -3.62
C LYS A 177 17.38 1.18 -3.15
N LEU A 178 18.49 0.44 -3.06
CA LEU A 178 18.45 -0.98 -2.66
C LEU A 178 18.10 -1.17 -1.17
N GLY A 179 18.64 -0.31 -0.29
CA GLY A 179 18.31 -0.34 1.13
C GLY A 179 16.86 0.05 1.40
N PHE A 180 16.36 1.05 0.67
CA PHE A 180 14.97 1.46 0.69
C PHE A 180 14.04 0.30 0.32
N LEU A 181 14.35 -0.39 -0.78
CA LEU A 181 13.51 -1.45 -1.32
C LEU A 181 13.54 -2.71 -0.44
N GLY A 182 14.73 -3.12 0.03
CA GLY A 182 14.88 -4.25 0.95
C GLY A 182 14.20 -4.00 2.31
N THR A 183 14.35 -2.79 2.86
CA THR A 183 13.74 -2.42 4.14
C THR A 183 12.22 -2.29 4.01
N SER A 184 11.73 -1.67 2.94
CA SER A 184 10.29 -1.57 2.66
C SER A 184 9.63 -2.93 2.45
N ALA A 185 10.31 -3.86 1.76
CA ALA A 185 9.79 -5.20 1.52
C ALA A 185 9.52 -5.95 2.83
N PHE A 186 10.49 -5.98 3.75
CA PHE A 186 10.27 -6.57 5.07
C PHE A 186 9.26 -5.80 5.92
N PHE A 187 9.28 -4.47 5.85
CA PHE A 187 8.30 -3.64 6.55
C PHE A 187 6.87 -4.03 6.16
N PHE A 188 6.54 -4.01 4.86
CA PHE A 188 5.20 -4.31 4.39
C PHE A 188 4.84 -5.77 4.62
N LEU A 189 5.76 -6.72 4.42
CA LEU A 189 5.51 -8.12 4.72
C LEU A 189 5.11 -8.31 6.19
N ILE A 190 5.92 -7.81 7.13
CA ILE A 190 5.68 -7.99 8.57
C ILE A 190 4.39 -7.30 8.99
N VAL A 191 4.17 -6.07 8.54
CA VAL A 191 2.96 -5.31 8.89
C VAL A 191 1.71 -5.94 8.28
N ASN A 192 1.74 -6.34 7.01
CA ASN A 192 0.59 -6.96 6.36
C ASN A 192 0.27 -8.34 6.95
N VAL A 193 1.28 -9.16 7.25
CA VAL A 193 1.06 -10.43 7.98
C VAL A 193 0.49 -10.17 9.37
N SER A 194 1.00 -9.17 10.09
CA SER A 194 0.46 -8.81 11.43
C SER A 194 -0.99 -8.32 11.39
N LYS A 195 -1.45 -7.80 10.26
CA LYS A 195 -2.84 -7.36 10.05
C LYS A 195 -3.82 -8.51 9.86
N VAL A 196 -3.38 -9.66 9.35
CA VAL A 196 -4.23 -10.82 9.06
C VAL A 196 -5.16 -11.19 10.23
N PRO A 197 -4.69 -11.36 11.49
CA PRO A 197 -5.58 -11.68 12.61
C PRO A 197 -6.63 -10.59 12.88
N PHE A 198 -6.28 -9.31 12.71
CA PHE A 198 -7.22 -8.20 12.89
C PHE A 198 -8.26 -8.16 11.77
N SER A 199 -7.82 -8.29 10.51
CA SER A 199 -8.72 -8.30 9.35
C SER A 199 -9.64 -9.52 9.36
N ALA A 200 -9.15 -10.70 9.74
CA ALA A 200 -9.96 -11.89 9.92
C ALA A 200 -10.94 -11.75 11.10
N GLY A 201 -10.49 -11.22 12.24
CA GLY A 201 -11.34 -10.97 13.40
C GLY A 201 -12.45 -9.93 13.15
N LEU A 202 -12.22 -8.99 12.22
CA LEU A 202 -13.21 -8.03 11.74
C LEU A 202 -14.15 -8.58 10.66
N GLY A 203 -13.97 -9.84 10.23
CA GLY A 203 -14.74 -10.46 9.16
C GLY A 203 -14.44 -9.89 7.76
N LEU A 204 -13.29 -9.24 7.57
CA LEU A 204 -12.88 -8.66 6.28
C LEU A 204 -12.19 -9.70 5.38
N ILE A 205 -11.81 -10.85 5.94
CA ILE A 205 -11.24 -12.00 5.24
C ILE A 205 -12.14 -13.19 5.55
N ASP A 206 -12.72 -13.79 4.52
CA ASP A 206 -13.58 -14.96 4.61
C ASP A 206 -13.24 -15.99 3.51
N GLY A 207 -13.92 -17.14 3.52
CA GLY A 207 -13.68 -18.20 2.52
C GLY A 207 -13.84 -17.72 1.07
N PRO A 208 -14.96 -17.06 0.72
CA PRO A 208 -15.16 -16.49 -0.60
C PRO A 208 -14.09 -15.46 -1.00
N SER A 209 -13.66 -14.58 -0.10
CA SER A 209 -12.60 -13.60 -0.37
C SER A 209 -11.28 -14.30 -0.70
N LEU A 210 -10.92 -15.33 0.07
CA LEU A 210 -9.68 -16.09 -0.15
C LEU A 210 -9.67 -16.84 -1.49
N LEU A 211 -10.84 -17.31 -1.96
CA LEU A 211 -10.94 -17.95 -3.26
C LEU A 211 -10.78 -16.93 -4.40
N LEU A 212 -11.34 -15.73 -4.25
CA LEU A 212 -11.10 -14.61 -5.16
C LEU A 212 -9.62 -14.23 -5.16
N ASP A 213 -9.01 -14.11 -3.98
CA ASP A 213 -7.58 -13.80 -3.83
C ASP A 213 -6.70 -14.86 -4.49
N ALA A 214 -7.02 -16.14 -4.34
CA ALA A 214 -6.28 -17.22 -5.01
C ALA A 214 -6.32 -17.07 -6.54
N ALA A 215 -7.46 -16.65 -7.10
CA ALA A 215 -7.58 -16.37 -8.53
C ALA A 215 -6.83 -15.09 -8.95
N LEU A 216 -6.74 -14.08 -8.08
CA LEU A 216 -6.09 -12.79 -8.38
C LEU A 216 -4.58 -12.82 -8.16
N VAL A 217 -4.07 -13.61 -7.20
CA VAL A 217 -2.64 -13.71 -6.87
C VAL A 217 -1.80 -14.15 -8.07
N ILE A 218 -2.37 -14.96 -8.98
CA ILE A 218 -1.68 -15.38 -10.21
C ILE A 218 -1.25 -14.18 -11.08
N PHE A 219 -1.95 -13.05 -11.00
CA PHE A 219 -1.64 -11.82 -11.75
C PHE A 219 -0.54 -10.98 -11.08
N VAL A 220 -0.23 -11.21 -9.81
CA VAL A 220 0.84 -10.50 -9.09
C VAL A 220 2.21 -10.85 -9.69
N VAL A 221 2.44 -12.12 -10.01
CA VAL A 221 3.72 -12.59 -10.59
C VAL A 221 4.04 -11.91 -11.93
N PRO A 222 3.18 -11.95 -12.98
CA PRO A 222 3.45 -11.26 -14.23
C PRO A 222 3.58 -9.75 -14.03
N GLY A 223 2.79 -9.15 -13.12
CA GLY A 223 2.96 -7.74 -12.74
C GLY A 223 4.37 -7.43 -12.22
N ALA A 224 4.88 -8.26 -11.32
CA ALA A 224 6.23 -8.12 -10.79
C ALA A 224 7.31 -8.29 -11.87
N LEU A 225 7.14 -9.23 -12.80
CA LEU A 225 8.05 -9.44 -13.92
C LEU A 225 8.05 -8.24 -14.88
N ILE A 226 6.86 -7.73 -15.24
CA ILE A 226 6.70 -6.53 -16.07
C ILE A 226 7.35 -5.33 -15.39
N GLY A 227 7.12 -5.14 -14.09
CA GLY A 227 7.74 -4.05 -13.33
C GLY A 227 9.25 -4.10 -13.37
N ARG A 228 9.84 -5.29 -13.15
CA ARG A 228 11.29 -5.47 -13.20
C ARG A 228 11.87 -5.18 -14.59
N TRP A 229 11.17 -5.56 -15.65
CA TRP A 229 11.60 -5.28 -17.02
C TRP A 229 11.42 -3.80 -17.40
N ALA A 230 10.37 -3.16 -16.90
CA ALA A 230 9.98 -1.81 -17.28
C ALA A 230 10.68 -0.71 -16.46
N VAL A 231 11.22 -1.03 -15.28
CA VAL A 231 11.82 -0.04 -14.37
C VAL A 231 12.93 0.81 -15.01
N ASP A 232 13.70 0.23 -15.94
CA ASP A 232 14.78 0.93 -16.65
C ASP A 232 14.35 1.52 -18.01
N ARG A 233 13.09 1.29 -18.43
CA ARG A 233 12.57 1.68 -19.75
C ARG A 233 11.46 2.72 -19.70
N ILE A 234 10.79 2.86 -18.56
CA ILE A 234 9.67 3.77 -18.39
C ILE A 234 10.18 5.20 -18.17
N ASN A 235 9.54 6.17 -18.82
CA ASN A 235 9.69 7.58 -18.46
C ASN A 235 9.09 7.81 -17.05
N GLN A 236 9.96 7.86 -16.06
CA GLN A 236 9.59 8.01 -14.65
C GLN A 236 8.67 9.22 -14.40
N ARG A 237 8.88 10.34 -15.11
CA ARG A 237 8.07 11.55 -14.93
C ARG A 237 6.64 11.34 -15.39
N LEU A 238 6.46 10.76 -16.59
CA LEU A 238 5.14 10.49 -17.16
C LEU A 238 4.40 9.45 -16.32
N PHE A 239 5.06 8.37 -15.93
CA PHE A 239 4.44 7.32 -15.13
C PHE A 239 3.94 7.85 -13.78
N GLU A 240 4.76 8.64 -13.07
CA GLU A 240 4.36 9.25 -11.82
C GLU A 240 3.17 10.21 -12.00
N GLN A 241 3.14 10.99 -13.09
CA GLN A 241 1.99 11.85 -13.41
C GLN A 241 0.71 11.05 -13.63
N LEU A 242 0.79 9.95 -14.38
CA LEU A 242 -0.35 9.06 -14.61
C LEU A 242 -0.86 8.43 -13.31
N VAL A 243 0.04 7.96 -12.45
CA VAL A 243 -0.32 7.40 -11.14
C VAL A 243 -0.98 8.44 -10.24
N ILE A 244 -0.42 9.65 -10.17
CA ILE A 244 -1.01 10.75 -9.38
C ILE A 244 -2.39 11.08 -9.92
N ALA A 245 -2.54 11.25 -11.24
CA ALA A 245 -3.83 11.53 -11.86
C ALA A 245 -4.86 10.43 -11.56
N ALA A 246 -4.49 9.17 -11.75
CA ALA A 246 -5.37 8.03 -11.43
C ALA A 246 -5.73 7.95 -9.94
N THR A 247 -4.77 8.25 -9.05
CA THR A 247 -5.01 8.29 -7.60
C THR A 247 -5.97 9.43 -7.23
N VAL A 248 -5.84 10.60 -7.86
CA VAL A 248 -6.75 11.73 -7.64
C VAL A 248 -8.14 11.40 -8.15
N VAL A 249 -8.26 10.86 -9.37
CA VAL A 249 -9.55 10.46 -9.94
C VAL A 249 -10.22 9.40 -9.05
N GLY A 250 -9.50 8.34 -8.67
CA GLY A 250 -10.03 7.29 -7.79
C GLY A 250 -10.41 7.82 -6.41
N GLY A 251 -9.57 8.67 -5.82
CA GLY A 251 -9.85 9.30 -4.53
C GLY A 251 -11.09 10.19 -4.56
N LEU A 252 -11.24 11.04 -5.59
CA LEU A 252 -12.44 11.87 -5.78
C LEU A 252 -13.68 11.02 -6.03
N GLN A 253 -13.58 9.97 -6.84
CA GLN A 253 -14.70 9.07 -7.11
C GLN A 253 -15.21 8.42 -5.81
N LEU A 254 -14.31 8.01 -4.91
CA LEU A 254 -14.69 7.43 -3.62
C LEU A 254 -15.32 8.45 -2.66
N LEU A 255 -14.99 9.74 -2.78
CA LEU A 255 -15.60 10.81 -1.98
C LEU A 255 -16.97 11.26 -2.50
N LEU A 256 -17.20 11.15 -3.81
CA LEU A 256 -18.42 11.63 -4.48
C LEU A 256 -19.51 10.55 -4.62
N ARG A 257 -19.23 9.29 -4.25
CA ARG A 257 -20.13 8.14 -4.30
C ARG A 257 -20.71 7.77 -2.92
#